data_AF-A0A524MIB7-F1
#
_entry.id   AF-A0A524MIB7-F1
#
_cell.length_a   1.000
_cell.length_b   1.000
_cell.length_c   1.000
_cell.angle_alpha   90.00
_cell.angle_beta   90.00
_cell.angle_gamma   90.00
#
_symmetry.space_group_name_H-M   'P 1'
#
loop_
_entity.id
_entity.type
_entity.pdbx_description
1 polymer ?
#
loop_
_entity_poly.entity_id
_entity_poly.type
_entity_poly.pdbx_seq_one_letter_code
_entity_poly.pdbx_strand_id
1 'polypeptide(L)'
;MTDRISRETIHDEAIDPDFVDEIVDAGADRIRTCIQCGTCSSVCPSGRRTAFRTRELMRKALLGLREEVLSSSDLWLCATCLTCLERCPRQIKVTDAIIIMRNMAVAEGFMLPEHKKTSEYLLETGHAVPINPANMEKRKKLGLKEIPPTVHSSEQALEDVKKIMERTGFKKLIEEDKEEK
;
A
#
# COMPACT_ATOMS: atom_id res chain seq x y z
N MET A 1 -26.20 22.37 18.39
CA MET A 1 -25.21 21.28 18.53
C MET A 1 -24.48 21.03 17.19
N THR A 2 -24.16 22.11 16.45
CA THR A 2 -23.71 22.06 15.04
C THR A 2 -22.50 22.96 14.75
N ASP A 3 -22.00 23.72 15.72
CA ASP A 3 -20.92 24.72 15.53
C ASP A 3 -19.49 24.14 15.48
N ARG A 4 -19.34 22.84 15.22
CA ARG A 4 -18.00 22.19 15.15
C ARG A 4 -17.78 21.34 13.90
N ILE A 5 -18.59 21.49 12.87
CA ILE A 5 -18.19 21.03 11.53
C ILE A 5 -17.38 22.20 10.94
N SER A 6 -16.05 22.12 11.05
CA SER A 6 -15.18 22.98 10.26
C SER A 6 -15.60 22.82 8.80
N ARG A 7 -16.08 23.89 8.17
CA ARG A 7 -16.37 23.88 6.74
C ARG A 7 -15.03 23.88 6.02
N GLU A 8 -14.62 22.72 5.55
CA GLU A 8 -13.53 22.59 4.63
C GLU A 8 -14.06 22.87 3.22
N THR A 9 -13.62 24.00 2.65
CA THR A 9 -13.96 24.38 1.28
C THR A 9 -12.92 23.77 0.35
N ILE A 10 -13.34 22.88 -0.53
CA ILE A 10 -12.51 22.38 -1.62
C ILE A 10 -12.56 23.41 -2.73
N HIS A 11 -11.38 23.88 -3.16
CA HIS A 11 -11.23 24.78 -4.28
C HIS A 11 -10.88 24.01 -5.55
N ASP A 12 -11.16 24.60 -6.72
CA ASP A 12 -10.96 23.94 -8.02
C ASP A 12 -9.50 23.57 -8.25
N GLU A 13 -8.54 24.33 -7.70
CA GLU A 13 -7.11 24.06 -7.82
C GLU A 13 -6.66 22.77 -7.10
N ALA A 14 -7.46 22.28 -6.14
CA ALA A 14 -7.18 21.03 -5.43
C ALA A 14 -7.68 19.79 -6.20
N ILE A 15 -8.40 19.97 -7.31
CA ILE A 15 -9.00 18.91 -8.09
C ILE A 15 -8.11 18.59 -9.30
N ASP A 16 -7.52 17.40 -9.28
CA ASP A 16 -6.89 16.78 -10.44
C ASP A 16 -7.94 15.96 -11.23
N PRO A 17 -8.41 16.45 -12.40
CA PRO A 17 -9.46 15.77 -13.16
C PRO A 17 -9.01 14.41 -13.72
N ASP A 18 -7.71 14.21 -13.93
CA ASP A 18 -7.15 13.02 -14.58
C ASP A 18 -6.84 11.91 -13.56
N PHE A 19 -6.78 12.24 -12.26
CA PHE A 19 -6.41 11.29 -11.21
C PHE A 19 -7.26 10.00 -11.19
N VAL A 20 -8.57 10.13 -11.40
CA VAL A 20 -9.45 8.96 -11.46
C VAL A 20 -9.23 8.13 -12.73
N ASP A 21 -8.85 8.74 -13.84
CA ASP A 21 -8.49 8.03 -15.07
C ASP A 21 -7.18 7.25 -14.88
N GLU A 22 -6.17 7.85 -14.25
CA GLU A 22 -4.94 7.13 -13.88
C GLU A 22 -5.24 5.88 -13.03
N ILE A 23 -6.17 5.99 -12.08
CA ILE A 23 -6.59 4.86 -11.23
C ILE A 23 -7.31 3.77 -12.04
N VAL A 24 -8.16 4.18 -13.00
CA VAL A 24 -8.85 3.26 -13.92
C VAL A 24 -7.84 2.54 -14.82
N ASP A 25 -6.91 3.26 -15.42
CA ASP A 25 -5.89 2.73 -16.32
C ASP A 25 -4.93 1.77 -15.61
N ALA A 26 -4.66 2.02 -14.32
CA ALA A 26 -3.91 1.11 -13.46
C ALA A 26 -4.68 -0.17 -13.05
N GLY A 27 -5.96 -0.29 -13.41
CA GLY A 27 -6.75 -1.52 -13.28
C GLY A 27 -7.99 -1.45 -12.39
N ALA A 28 -8.37 -0.28 -11.87
CA ALA A 28 -9.60 -0.09 -11.09
C ALA A 28 -10.81 0.30 -11.96
N ASP A 29 -11.04 -0.46 -13.03
CA ASP A 29 -12.05 -0.27 -14.08
C ASP A 29 -13.45 0.18 -13.60
N ARG A 30 -13.93 -0.36 -12.48
CA ARG A 30 -15.29 -0.09 -11.98
C ARG A 30 -15.37 1.03 -10.96
N ILE A 31 -14.28 1.70 -10.61
CA ILE A 31 -14.27 2.71 -9.53
C ILE A 31 -15.32 3.81 -9.75
N ARG A 32 -15.52 4.25 -11.01
CA ARG A 32 -16.51 5.27 -11.41
C ARG A 32 -17.96 4.85 -11.16
N THR A 33 -18.22 3.56 -10.96
CA THR A 33 -19.56 3.05 -10.67
C THR A 33 -19.96 3.16 -9.19
N CYS A 34 -19.09 3.72 -8.34
CA CYS A 34 -19.31 3.89 -6.92
C CYS A 34 -20.50 4.80 -6.62
N ILE A 35 -21.54 4.25 -6.02
CA ILE A 35 -22.75 4.97 -5.61
C ILE A 35 -22.66 5.51 -4.17
N GLN A 36 -21.47 5.51 -3.55
CA GLN A 36 -21.25 6.00 -2.20
C GLN A 36 -22.16 5.37 -1.11
N CYS A 37 -22.59 4.10 -1.30
CA CYS A 37 -23.49 3.41 -0.35
C CYS A 37 -22.91 3.15 1.05
N GLY A 38 -21.58 3.11 1.19
CA GLY A 38 -20.92 2.97 2.49
C GLY A 38 -20.72 1.54 3.00
N THR A 39 -21.13 0.52 2.23
CA THR A 39 -20.91 -0.89 2.60
C THR A 39 -19.43 -1.19 2.90
N CYS A 40 -18.50 -0.63 2.13
CA CYS A 40 -17.07 -0.80 2.37
C CYS A 40 -16.63 -0.27 3.74
N SER A 41 -17.13 0.90 4.17
CA SER A 41 -16.82 1.47 5.48
C SER A 41 -17.47 0.69 6.61
N SER A 42 -18.70 0.19 6.45
CA SER A 42 -19.41 -0.52 7.52
C SER A 42 -18.80 -1.88 7.86
N VAL A 43 -18.13 -2.50 6.88
CA VAL A 43 -17.48 -3.81 7.03
C VAL A 43 -15.98 -3.71 7.31
N CYS A 44 -15.40 -2.50 7.25
CA CYS A 44 -13.98 -2.30 7.47
C CYS A 44 -13.60 -2.55 8.95
N PRO A 45 -12.72 -3.53 9.25
CA PRO A 45 -12.27 -3.75 10.61
C PRO A 45 -11.44 -2.56 11.14
N SER A 46 -10.57 -1.97 10.31
CA SER A 46 -9.77 -0.80 10.69
C SER A 46 -10.65 0.41 11.01
N GLY A 47 -11.70 0.66 10.22
CA GLY A 47 -12.64 1.77 10.45
C GLY A 47 -13.42 1.67 11.76
N ARG A 48 -13.57 0.47 12.34
CA ARG A 48 -14.20 0.30 13.67
C ARG A 48 -13.37 0.82 14.84
N ARG A 49 -12.06 1.04 14.63
CA ARG A 49 -11.12 1.45 15.68
C ARG A 49 -10.40 2.76 15.37
N THR A 50 -10.63 3.33 14.19
CA THR A 50 -9.92 4.52 13.67
C THR A 50 -10.89 5.46 12.96
N ALA A 51 -10.38 6.62 12.52
CA ALA A 51 -11.12 7.54 11.68
C ALA A 51 -11.29 7.04 10.23
N PHE A 52 -10.51 6.06 9.79
CA PHE A 52 -10.51 5.58 8.40
C PHE A 52 -11.90 5.21 7.89
N ARG A 53 -12.35 5.88 6.83
CA ARG A 53 -13.57 5.56 6.11
C ARG A 53 -13.23 5.22 4.66
N THR A 54 -13.29 3.93 4.33
CA THR A 54 -13.04 3.45 2.96
C THR A 54 -13.91 4.18 1.93
N ARG A 55 -15.18 4.42 2.23
CA ARG A 55 -16.08 5.19 1.35
C ARG A 55 -15.55 6.61 1.05
N GLU A 56 -14.99 7.27 2.06
CA GLU A 56 -14.47 8.64 1.93
C GLU A 56 -13.21 8.66 1.08
N LEU A 57 -12.27 7.73 1.31
CA LEU A 57 -11.10 7.56 0.44
C LEU A 57 -11.51 7.37 -1.02
N MET A 58 -12.49 6.48 -1.29
CA MET A 58 -13.02 6.30 -2.66
C MET A 58 -13.70 7.57 -3.19
N ARG A 59 -14.30 8.39 -2.32
CA ARG A 59 -14.93 9.65 -2.75
C ARG A 59 -13.89 10.69 -3.14
N LYS A 60 -12.83 10.83 -2.34
CA LYS A 60 -11.72 11.75 -2.61
C LYS A 60 -11.02 11.40 -3.92
N ALA A 61 -10.78 10.10 -4.16
CA ALA A 61 -10.25 9.61 -5.44
C ALA A 61 -11.15 10.00 -6.63
N LEU A 62 -12.46 9.77 -6.53
CA LEU A 62 -13.42 10.15 -7.58
C LEU A 62 -13.62 11.67 -7.74
N LEU A 63 -13.22 12.46 -6.76
CA LEU A 63 -13.24 13.92 -6.82
C LEU A 63 -11.95 14.51 -7.39
N GLY A 64 -10.92 13.70 -7.64
CA GLY A 64 -9.63 14.20 -8.08
C GLY A 64 -8.76 14.79 -6.98
N LEU A 65 -9.06 14.52 -5.70
CA LEU A 65 -8.28 15.05 -4.56
C LEU A 65 -6.99 14.24 -4.36
N ARG A 66 -6.10 14.27 -5.36
CA ARG A 66 -4.87 13.47 -5.44
C ARG A 66 -4.03 13.61 -4.18
N GLU A 67 -3.66 14.84 -3.83
CA GLU A 67 -2.79 15.13 -2.69
C GLU A 67 -3.39 14.61 -1.37
N GLU A 68 -4.69 14.84 -1.14
CA GLU A 68 -5.38 14.35 0.05
C GLU A 68 -5.48 12.82 0.12
N VAL A 69 -5.44 12.13 -1.03
CA VAL A 69 -5.52 10.66 -1.09
C VAL A 69 -4.14 10.06 -0.88
N LEU A 70 -3.13 10.54 -1.61
CA LEU A 70 -1.80 9.94 -1.67
C LEU A 70 -0.94 10.25 -0.44
N SER A 71 -1.06 11.46 0.13
CA SER A 71 -0.34 11.85 1.35
C SER A 71 -1.00 11.33 2.65
N SER A 72 -2.22 10.81 2.57
CA SER A 72 -3.01 10.48 3.77
C SER A 72 -2.55 9.19 4.44
N SER A 73 -2.39 9.26 5.77
CA SER A 73 -2.09 8.10 6.61
C SER A 73 -3.21 7.04 6.61
N ASP A 74 -4.45 7.45 6.33
CA ASP A 74 -5.60 6.54 6.23
C ASP A 74 -5.44 5.52 5.10
N LEU A 75 -4.72 5.89 4.02
CA LEU A 75 -4.43 5.00 2.89
C LEU A 75 -3.70 3.72 3.37
N TRP A 76 -2.87 3.84 4.40
CA TRP A 76 -2.07 2.76 4.97
C TRP A 76 -2.80 1.92 6.03
N LEU A 77 -3.97 2.36 6.52
CA LEU A 77 -4.75 1.64 7.52
C LEU A 77 -5.57 0.47 6.96
N CYS A 78 -5.68 0.35 5.63
CA CYS A 78 -6.31 -0.81 4.99
C CYS A 78 -5.45 -2.08 5.17
N ALA A 79 -5.98 -3.07 5.91
CA ALA A 79 -5.33 -4.35 6.14
C ALA A 79 -5.50 -5.36 4.99
N THR A 80 -5.96 -4.92 3.82
CA THR A 80 -6.19 -5.75 2.61
C THR A 80 -6.99 -7.04 2.88
N CYS A 81 -7.95 -7.00 3.82
CA CYS A 81 -8.75 -8.16 4.23
C CYS A 81 -9.84 -8.59 3.23
N LEU A 82 -9.96 -7.90 2.08
CA LEU A 82 -10.88 -8.18 0.97
C LEU A 82 -12.39 -8.11 1.26
N THR A 83 -12.82 -7.89 2.51
CA THR A 83 -14.25 -7.91 2.85
C THR A 83 -15.07 -6.84 2.11
N CYS A 84 -14.49 -5.65 1.87
CA CYS A 84 -15.15 -4.59 1.13
C CYS A 84 -15.25 -4.89 -0.38
N LEU A 85 -14.29 -5.63 -0.93
CA LEU A 85 -14.30 -6.12 -2.31
C LEU A 85 -15.46 -7.10 -2.50
N GLU A 86 -15.58 -8.09 -1.61
CA GLU A 86 -16.63 -9.12 -1.66
C GLU A 86 -18.05 -8.56 -1.51
N ARG A 87 -18.21 -7.52 -0.68
CA ARG A 87 -19.53 -6.99 -0.33
C ARG A 87 -19.98 -5.79 -1.16
N CYS A 88 -19.16 -5.33 -2.12
CA CYS A 88 -19.53 -4.16 -2.90
C CYS A 88 -20.70 -4.49 -3.84
N PRO A 89 -21.88 -3.83 -3.71
CA PRO A 89 -23.03 -4.11 -4.57
C PRO A 89 -22.80 -3.68 -6.03
N ARG A 90 -21.78 -2.85 -6.27
CA ARG A 90 -21.35 -2.42 -7.62
C ARG A 90 -20.21 -3.26 -8.18
N GLN A 91 -19.74 -4.24 -7.40
CA GLN A 91 -18.62 -5.13 -7.75
C GLN A 91 -17.33 -4.35 -8.03
N ILE A 92 -17.09 -3.29 -7.25
CA ILE A 92 -15.84 -2.54 -7.30
C ILE A 92 -14.79 -3.34 -6.54
N LYS A 93 -13.63 -3.54 -7.16
CA LYS A 93 -12.45 -4.12 -6.49
C LYS A 93 -11.82 -3.09 -5.56
N VAL A 94 -12.51 -2.78 -4.46
CA VAL A 94 -12.14 -1.70 -3.54
C VAL A 94 -10.73 -1.89 -2.97
N THR A 95 -10.34 -3.13 -2.65
CA THR A 95 -9.00 -3.42 -2.15
C THR A 95 -7.93 -3.14 -3.21
N ASP A 96 -8.16 -3.55 -4.46
CA ASP A 96 -7.23 -3.34 -5.56
C ASP A 96 -7.05 -1.84 -5.87
N ALA A 97 -8.14 -1.07 -5.86
CA ALA A 97 -8.08 0.38 -6.01
C ALA A 97 -7.23 1.04 -4.91
N ILE A 98 -7.32 0.56 -3.66
CA ILE A 98 -6.46 1.05 -2.57
C ILE A 98 -5.00 0.69 -2.79
N ILE A 99 -4.69 -0.51 -3.31
CA ILE A 99 -3.32 -0.91 -3.64
C ILE A 99 -2.76 -0.06 -4.78
N ILE A 100 -3.57 0.23 -5.80
CA ILE A 100 -3.20 1.14 -6.91
C ILE A 100 -2.85 2.52 -6.36
N MET A 101 -3.72 3.11 -5.52
CA MET A 101 -3.45 4.40 -4.89
C MET A 101 -2.18 4.36 -4.00
N ARG A 102 -1.87 3.23 -3.35
CA ARG A 102 -0.60 3.07 -2.62
C ARG A 102 0.62 3.05 -3.54
N ASN A 103 0.51 2.43 -4.71
CA ASN A 103 1.60 2.42 -5.69
C ASN A 103 1.88 3.84 -6.21
N MET A 104 0.83 4.61 -6.49
CA MET A 104 0.93 6.02 -6.84
C MET A 104 1.55 6.85 -5.71
N ALA A 105 1.08 6.66 -4.47
CA ALA A 105 1.62 7.34 -3.30
C ALA A 105 3.12 7.04 -3.11
N VAL A 106 3.55 5.78 -3.31
CA VAL A 106 4.95 5.39 -3.27
C VAL A 106 5.76 6.07 -4.38
N ALA A 107 5.24 6.13 -5.61
CA ALA A 107 5.90 6.79 -6.73
C ALA A 107 6.08 8.31 -6.49
N GLU A 108 5.23 8.91 -5.64
CA GLU A 108 5.29 10.31 -5.24
C GLU A 108 6.03 10.54 -3.91
N GLY A 109 6.73 9.52 -3.37
CA GLY A 109 7.57 9.67 -2.18
C GLY A 109 6.85 9.50 -0.84
N PHE A 110 5.60 9.04 -0.83
CA PHE A 110 4.83 8.78 0.39
C PHE A 110 5.00 7.34 0.93
N MET A 111 6.12 6.67 0.63
CA MET A 111 6.43 5.35 1.21
C MET A 111 6.72 5.48 2.72
N LEU A 112 6.08 4.64 3.54
CA LEU A 112 6.35 4.63 4.98
C LEU A 112 7.77 4.07 5.30
N PRO A 113 8.48 4.64 6.29
CA PRO A 113 9.85 4.23 6.63
C PRO A 113 10.00 2.73 6.95
N GLU A 114 9.04 2.12 7.64
CA GLU A 114 9.07 0.71 8.00
C GLU A 114 8.86 -0.21 6.79
N HIS A 115 8.06 0.22 5.81
CA HIS A 115 7.88 -0.51 4.54
C HIS A 115 9.15 -0.43 3.70
N LYS A 116 9.80 0.73 3.67
CA LYS A 116 11.08 0.94 3.01
C LYS A 116 12.16 0.04 3.62
N LYS A 117 12.31 0.06 4.96
CA LYS A 117 13.25 -0.81 5.68
C LYS A 117 13.03 -2.30 5.41
N THR A 118 11.77 -2.73 5.36
CA THR A 118 11.43 -4.12 5.01
C THR A 118 11.86 -4.46 3.57
N SER A 119 11.74 -3.49 2.66
CA SER A 119 12.16 -3.63 1.26
C SER A 119 13.68 -3.62 1.10
N GLU A 120 14.41 -2.89 1.95
CA GLU A 120 15.88 -2.93 2.04
C GLU A 120 16.36 -4.33 2.45
N TYR A 121 15.71 -4.97 3.44
CA TYR A 121 16.03 -6.35 3.80
C TYR A 121 15.86 -7.33 2.64
N LEU A 122 14.82 -7.13 1.82
CA LEU A 122 14.60 -7.92 0.61
C LEU A 122 15.74 -7.73 -0.40
N LEU A 123 16.20 -6.50 -0.62
CA LEU A 123 17.32 -6.21 -1.51
C LEU A 123 18.63 -6.84 -1.02
N GLU A 124 18.89 -6.73 0.28
CA GLU A 124 20.15 -7.17 0.88
C GLU A 124 20.23 -8.70 1.01
N THR A 125 19.12 -9.34 1.39
CA THR A 125 19.11 -10.72 1.87
C THR A 125 18.15 -11.65 1.12
N GLY A 126 17.35 -11.12 0.20
CA GLY A 126 16.28 -11.85 -0.49
C GLY A 126 15.05 -12.12 0.36
N HIS A 127 14.95 -11.54 1.57
CA HIS A 127 13.86 -11.78 2.52
C HIS A 127 13.45 -10.51 3.25
N ALA A 128 12.14 -10.30 3.43
CA ALA A 128 11.60 -9.24 4.28
C ALA A 128 11.98 -9.42 5.77
N VAL A 129 12.19 -10.66 6.21
CA VAL A 129 12.63 -11.01 7.56
C VAL A 129 13.85 -11.94 7.45
N PRO A 130 15.07 -11.40 7.50
CA PRO A 130 16.29 -12.21 7.36
C PRO A 130 16.48 -13.19 8.52
N ILE A 131 17.16 -14.31 8.24
CA ILE A 131 17.59 -15.22 9.29
C ILE A 131 18.60 -14.54 10.24
N ASN A 132 18.53 -14.89 11.53
CA ASN A 132 19.42 -14.39 12.57
C ASN A 132 20.02 -15.54 13.41
N PRO A 133 21.03 -15.28 14.27
CA PRO A 133 21.68 -16.32 15.07
C PRO A 133 20.73 -17.13 15.97
N ALA A 134 19.75 -16.47 16.60
CA ALA A 134 18.76 -17.15 17.44
C ALA A 134 17.90 -18.14 16.63
N ASN A 135 17.50 -17.77 15.42
CA ASN A 135 16.75 -18.64 14.51
C ASN A 135 17.63 -19.78 13.97
N MET A 136 18.91 -19.53 13.67
CA MET A 136 19.86 -20.57 13.27
C MET A 136 20.04 -21.64 14.37
N GLU A 137 20.20 -21.21 15.62
CA GLU A 137 20.31 -22.11 16.77
C GLU A 137 19.01 -22.91 16.97
N LYS A 138 17.84 -22.26 16.88
CA LYS A 138 16.54 -22.92 16.99
C LYS A 138 16.35 -23.99 15.90
N ARG A 139 16.80 -23.71 14.67
CA ARG A 139 16.75 -24.69 13.56
C ARG A 139 17.61 -25.92 13.84
N LYS A 140 18.84 -25.74 14.34
CA LYS A 140 19.71 -26.85 14.77
C LYS A 140 19.05 -27.70 15.85
N LYS A 141 18.46 -27.08 16.89
CA LYS A 141 17.75 -27.78 17.97
C LYS A 141 16.55 -28.60 17.47
N LEU A 142 15.92 -28.16 16.39
CA LEU A 142 14.81 -28.86 15.73
C LEU A 142 15.28 -29.90 14.69
N GLY A 143 16.58 -30.15 14.55
CA GLY A 143 17.14 -31.07 13.55
C GLY A 143 17.05 -30.57 12.11
N LEU A 144 16.83 -29.27 11.91
CA LEU A 144 16.78 -28.63 10.59
C LEU A 144 18.17 -28.12 10.17
N LYS A 145 18.40 -27.97 8.86
CA LYS A 145 19.59 -27.27 8.34
C LYS A 145 19.66 -25.86 8.93
N GLU A 146 20.83 -25.48 9.44
CA GLU A 146 21.09 -24.17 10.05
C GLU A 146 20.64 -23.04 9.13
N ILE A 147 21.14 -23.02 7.91
CA ILE A 147 20.68 -22.13 6.85
C ILE A 147 19.52 -22.80 6.10
N PRO A 148 18.35 -22.15 5.97
CA PRO A 148 17.22 -22.69 5.24
C PRO A 148 17.51 -22.74 3.73
N PRO A 149 16.98 -23.74 3.00
CA PRO A 149 17.12 -23.86 1.55
C PRO A 149 16.25 -22.84 0.82
N THR A 150 16.55 -21.56 1.03
CA THR A 150 15.89 -20.37 0.48
C THR A 150 16.95 -19.50 -0.20
N VAL A 151 16.64 -18.25 -0.55
CA VAL A 151 17.64 -17.30 -1.08
C VAL A 151 18.87 -17.18 -0.17
N HIS A 152 18.74 -17.39 1.15
CA HIS A 152 19.87 -17.40 2.09
C HIS A 152 20.95 -18.46 1.79
N SER A 153 20.60 -19.52 1.05
CA SER A 153 21.52 -20.62 0.72
C SER A 153 22.06 -20.58 -0.72
N SER A 154 21.69 -19.56 -1.50
CA SER A 154 22.05 -19.46 -2.92
C SER A 154 22.40 -18.01 -3.29
N GLU A 155 23.69 -17.78 -3.58
CA GLU A 155 24.17 -16.49 -4.06
C GLU A 155 23.55 -16.10 -5.40
N GLN A 156 23.38 -17.07 -6.31
CA GLN A 156 22.72 -16.84 -7.60
C GLN A 156 21.28 -16.37 -7.43
N ALA A 157 20.50 -17.00 -6.53
CA ALA A 157 19.12 -16.58 -6.29
C ALA A 157 19.04 -15.16 -5.73
N LEU A 158 20.01 -14.74 -4.91
CA LEU A 158 20.09 -13.37 -4.42
C LEU A 158 20.44 -12.39 -5.55
N GLU A 159 21.34 -12.76 -6.45
CA GLU A 159 21.65 -11.97 -7.64
C GLU A 159 20.41 -11.79 -8.54
N ASP A 160 19.64 -12.86 -8.72
CA ASP A 160 18.41 -12.84 -9.52
C ASP A 160 17.36 -11.89 -8.90
N VAL A 161 17.18 -11.93 -7.58
CA VAL A 161 16.31 -10.98 -6.85
C VAL A 161 16.75 -9.53 -7.11
N LYS A 162 18.05 -9.24 -6.96
CA LYS A 162 18.61 -7.90 -7.19
C LYS A 162 18.39 -7.44 -8.64
N LYS A 163 18.58 -8.33 -9.62
CA LYS A 163 18.31 -8.06 -11.04
C LYS A 163 16.85 -7.73 -11.30
N ILE A 164 15.92 -8.44 -10.67
CA ILE A 164 14.49 -8.17 -10.80
C ILE A 164 14.18 -6.78 -10.21
N MET A 165 14.63 -6.49 -9.00
CA MET A 165 14.39 -5.20 -8.33
C MET A 165 14.95 -4.01 -9.11
N GLU A 166 16.10 -4.19 -9.77
CA GLU A 166 16.68 -3.20 -10.68
C GLU A 166 15.80 -3.01 -11.93
N ARG A 167 15.44 -4.11 -12.62
CA ARG A 167 14.66 -4.06 -13.87
C ARG A 167 13.25 -3.53 -13.70
N THR A 168 12.63 -3.74 -12.55
CA THR A 168 11.29 -3.20 -12.25
C THR A 168 11.32 -1.75 -11.77
N GLY A 169 12.51 -1.14 -11.60
CA GLY A 169 12.66 0.20 -11.02
C GLY A 169 12.40 0.25 -9.51
N PHE A 170 12.08 -0.88 -8.88
CA PHE A 170 11.74 -0.92 -7.45
C PHE A 170 12.94 -0.57 -6.56
N LYS A 171 14.16 -0.93 -6.99
CA LYS A 171 15.39 -0.51 -6.30
C LYS A 171 15.54 1.01 -6.25
N LYS A 172 15.16 1.73 -7.30
CA LYS A 172 15.20 3.19 -7.34
C LYS A 172 14.24 3.79 -6.29
N LEU A 173 13.02 3.29 -6.23
CA LEU A 173 11.99 3.73 -5.27
C LEU A 173 12.43 3.59 -3.80
N ILE A 174 13.24 2.58 -3.47
CA ILE A 174 13.77 2.41 -2.11
C ILE A 174 15.04 3.23 -1.87
N GLU A 175 15.78 3.64 -2.89
CA GLU A 175 17.02 4.41 -2.74
C GLU A 175 16.77 5.94 -2.71
N GLU A 176 15.71 6.44 -3.36
CA GLU A 176 15.48 7.88 -3.63
C GLU A 176 15.34 8.78 -2.39
N ASP A 177 14.80 8.35 -1.24
CA ASP A 177 14.71 9.25 -0.05
C ASP A 177 16.03 9.45 0.73
N LYS A 178 17.20 9.08 0.19
CA LYS A 178 18.48 9.41 0.86
C LYS A 178 18.88 10.87 0.70
N GLU A 179 18.21 11.64 -0.17
CA GLU A 179 18.62 13.01 -0.49
C GLU A 179 17.80 14.16 0.11
N GLU A 180 16.58 13.98 0.64
CA GLU A 180 15.83 15.12 1.22
C GLU A 180 14.96 14.76 2.44
N LYS A 181 15.49 15.08 3.64
CA LYS A 181 14.77 15.66 4.79
C LYS A 181 15.73 16.20 5.84
#